data_AF-A0A649ZZA5-F1
#
_entry.id   AF-A0A649ZZA5-F1
#
_cell.length_a   1.000
_cell.length_b   1.000
_cell.length_c   1.000
_cell.angle_alpha   90.00
_cell.angle_beta   90.00
_cell.angle_gamma   90.00
#
_symmetry.space_group_name_H-M   'P 1'
#
loop_
_entity.id
_entity.type
_entity.pdbx_description
1 polymer ?
#
loop_
_entity_poly.entity_id
_entity_poly.type
_entity_poly.pdbx_seq_one_letter_code
_entity_poly.pdbx_strand_id
1 'polypeptide(L)'
;MTYIMCLFLLGLVLGLVAVASNPSPYFAALGLVVVAGMGCGVLVGHGGPFLSLVLFLIYLGGMLVVFAYSAALAAEPFPEGLGSRPVVAYMVLYVLGVCLASSVVWGGWYESSWIPADELGEFSMSRGDIGGVAMMYSSGGGMLVISAWVLLLTLFVVLELTRGLSRGTLRAV
;
A
#
# COMPACT_ATOMS: atom_id res chain seq x y z
N MET A 1 11.32 -13.40 16.47
CA MET A 1 10.74 -13.01 15.17
C MET A 1 9.24 -12.77 15.25
N THR A 2 8.49 -13.66 15.92
CA THR A 2 7.03 -13.55 16.09
C THR A 2 6.54 -12.21 16.65
N TYR A 3 7.11 -11.71 17.76
CA TYR A 3 6.70 -10.42 18.33
C TYR A 3 6.93 -9.23 17.38
N ILE A 4 8.04 -9.22 16.65
CA ILE A 4 8.36 -8.15 15.68
C ILE A 4 7.38 -8.18 14.51
N MET A 5 7.06 -9.37 13.99
CA MET A 5 6.05 -9.52 12.94
C MET A 5 4.66 -9.11 13.43
N CYS A 6 4.31 -9.45 14.67
CA CYS A 6 3.06 -9.03 15.28
C CYS A 6 2.97 -7.50 15.40
N LEU A 7 4.07 -6.83 15.78
CA LEU A 7 4.16 -5.37 15.81
C LEU A 7 4.00 -4.76 14.40
N PHE A 8 4.61 -5.34 13.36
CA PHE A 8 4.42 -4.86 12.00
C PHE A 8 2.99 -5.04 11.50
N LEU A 9 2.34 -6.16 11.78
CA LEU A 9 0.94 -6.39 11.44
C LEU A 9 0.00 -5.42 12.17
N LEU A 10 0.21 -5.21 13.47
CA LEU A 10 -0.54 -4.21 14.24
C LEU A 10 -0.32 -2.80 13.69
N GLY A 11 0.92 -2.44 13.38
CA GLY A 11 1.26 -1.16 12.76
C GLY A 11 0.59 -0.97 11.39
N LEU A 12 0.52 -2.03 10.59
CA LEU A 12 -0.18 -2.04 9.30
C LEU A 12 -1.68 -1.81 9.47
N VAL A 13 -2.32 -2.50 10.42
CA VAL A 13 -3.74 -2.31 10.73
C VAL A 13 -4.02 -0.89 11.23
N LEU A 14 -3.22 -0.38 12.18
CA LEU A 14 -3.38 0.99 12.70
C LEU A 14 -3.18 2.04 11.62
N GLY A 15 -2.20 1.84 10.73
CA GLY A 15 -1.99 2.71 9.58
C GLY A 15 -3.17 2.71 8.60
N LEU A 16 -3.77 1.54 8.33
CA LEU A 16 -4.95 1.44 7.48
C LEU A 16 -6.18 2.10 8.13
N VAL A 17 -6.35 1.95 9.44
CA VAL A 17 -7.43 2.61 10.19
C VAL A 17 -7.27 4.14 10.12
N ALA A 18 -6.04 4.64 10.27
CA ALA A 18 -5.74 6.07 10.08
C ALA A 18 -6.16 6.57 8.69
N VAL A 19 -5.92 5.80 7.63
CA VAL A 19 -6.30 6.18 6.26
C VAL A 19 -7.82 6.05 6.05
N ALA A 20 -8.44 4.99 6.56
CA ALA A 20 -9.87 4.72 6.43
C ALA A 20 -10.75 5.74 7.18
N SER A 21 -10.22 6.39 8.22
CA SER A 21 -10.91 7.46 8.95
C SER A 21 -11.14 8.75 8.14
N ASN A 22 -10.69 8.76 6.87
CA ASN A 22 -10.80 9.88 5.93
C ASN A 22 -10.33 11.22 6.52
N PRO A 23 -9.09 11.29 7.09
CA PRO A 23 -8.52 12.58 7.45
C PRO A 23 -8.16 13.35 6.17
N SER A 24 -7.79 14.63 6.31
CA SER A 24 -7.31 15.40 5.15
C SER A 24 -6.10 14.73 4.46
N PRO A 25 -5.93 14.93 3.13
CA PRO A 25 -4.98 14.15 2.32
C PRO A 25 -3.54 14.11 2.85
N TYR A 26 -3.08 15.16 3.51
CA TYR A 26 -1.74 15.20 4.14
C TYR A 26 -1.56 14.16 5.24
N PHE A 27 -2.54 14.03 6.14
CA PHE A 27 -2.50 13.06 7.22
C PHE A 27 -2.75 11.64 6.70
N ALA A 28 -3.59 11.51 5.66
CA ALA A 28 -3.78 10.23 4.98
C ALA A 28 -2.47 9.74 4.33
N ALA A 29 -1.69 10.64 3.70
CA ALA A 29 -0.38 10.31 3.15
C ALA A 29 0.57 9.78 4.23
N LEU A 30 0.61 10.40 5.41
CA LEU A 30 1.41 9.91 6.55
C LEU A 30 0.96 8.51 7.00
N GLY A 31 -0.35 8.26 7.05
CA GLY A 31 -0.89 6.93 7.34
C GLY A 31 -0.44 5.88 6.32
N LEU A 32 -0.49 6.23 5.03
CA LEU A 32 -0.02 5.36 3.94
C LEU A 32 1.49 5.10 4.00
N VAL A 33 2.29 6.07 4.46
CA VAL A 33 3.73 5.86 4.72
C VAL A 33 3.96 4.79 5.79
N VAL A 34 3.20 4.86 6.89
CA VAL A 34 3.26 3.84 7.95
C VAL A 34 2.83 2.48 7.43
N VAL A 35 1.72 2.39 6.68
CA VAL A 35 1.25 1.14 6.08
C VAL A 35 2.30 0.52 5.17
N ALA A 36 2.89 1.31 4.28
CA ALA A 36 3.91 0.84 3.35
C ALA A 36 5.19 0.38 4.08
N GLY A 37 5.67 1.16 5.05
CA GLY A 37 6.86 0.81 5.84
C GLY A 37 6.67 -0.48 6.66
N MET A 38 5.53 -0.60 7.36
CA MET A 38 5.20 -1.79 8.13
C MET A 38 4.97 -3.00 7.22
N GLY A 39 4.32 -2.81 6.07
CA GLY A 39 4.12 -3.84 5.05
C GLY A 39 5.43 -4.35 4.44
N CYS A 40 6.40 -3.47 4.19
CA CYS A 40 7.76 -3.88 3.81
C CYS A 40 8.41 -4.75 4.88
N GLY A 41 8.25 -4.39 6.17
CA GLY A 41 8.75 -5.19 7.29
C GLY A 41 8.17 -6.61 7.31
N VAL A 42 6.86 -6.75 7.04
CA VAL A 42 6.20 -8.07 6.92
C VAL A 42 6.74 -8.85 5.72
N LEU A 43 6.86 -8.23 4.55
CA LEU A 43 7.38 -8.88 3.33
C LEU A 43 8.82 -9.37 3.51
N VAL A 44 9.70 -8.56 4.10
CA VAL A 44 11.09 -8.96 4.42
C VAL A 44 11.10 -10.10 5.43
N GLY A 45 10.23 -10.05 6.44
CA GLY A 45 10.08 -11.11 7.44
C GLY A 45 9.68 -12.47 6.87
N HIS A 46 8.95 -12.48 5.75
CA HIS A 46 8.58 -13.68 5.01
C HIS A 46 9.52 -14.02 3.83
N GLY A 47 10.67 -13.35 3.74
CA GLY A 47 11.69 -13.67 2.73
C GLY A 47 11.42 -13.08 1.33
N GLY A 48 10.62 -12.02 1.21
CA GLY A 48 10.35 -11.31 -0.06
C GLY A 48 11.03 -9.93 -0.16
N PRO A 49 12.38 -9.85 -0.23
CA PRO A 49 13.09 -8.57 -0.26
C PRO A 49 12.84 -7.80 -1.56
N PHE A 50 12.72 -8.46 -2.72
CA PHE A 50 12.48 -7.76 -3.99
C PHE A 50 11.08 -7.14 -4.00
N LEU A 51 10.05 -7.89 -3.60
CA LEU A 51 8.69 -7.32 -3.46
C LEU A 51 8.64 -6.17 -2.46
N SER A 52 9.38 -6.25 -1.35
CA SER A 52 9.45 -5.13 -0.38
C SER A 52 10.09 -3.87 -0.99
N LEU A 53 11.14 -4.03 -1.81
CA LEU A 53 11.78 -2.91 -2.50
C LEU A 53 10.87 -2.32 -3.57
N VAL A 54 10.15 -3.15 -4.32
CA VAL A 54 9.15 -2.68 -5.31
C VAL A 54 8.04 -1.89 -4.62
N LEU A 55 7.51 -2.38 -3.49
CA LEU A 55 6.52 -1.65 -2.69
C LEU A 55 7.09 -0.31 -2.21
N PHE A 56 8.30 -0.33 -1.64
CA PHE A 56 8.94 0.90 -1.17
C PHE A 56 9.17 1.91 -2.32
N LEU A 57 9.74 1.49 -3.44
CA LEU A 57 10.08 2.39 -4.54
C LEU A 57 8.84 2.91 -5.29
N ILE A 58 7.91 2.03 -5.65
CA ILE A 58 6.75 2.43 -6.47
C ILE A 58 5.68 3.10 -5.60
N TYR A 59 5.40 2.56 -4.42
CA TYR A 59 4.34 3.10 -3.56
C TYR A 59 4.81 4.34 -2.80
N LEU A 60 5.91 4.25 -2.03
CA LEU A 60 6.43 5.41 -1.28
C LEU A 60 7.13 6.41 -2.20
N GLY A 61 8.01 5.94 -3.08
CA GLY A 61 8.79 6.83 -3.94
C GLY A 61 8.01 7.41 -5.13
N GLY A 62 7.10 6.64 -5.72
CA GLY A 62 6.34 7.06 -6.90
C GLY A 62 5.00 7.68 -6.55
N MET A 63 4.04 6.83 -6.16
CA MET A 63 2.64 7.24 -6.03
C MET A 63 2.40 8.21 -4.88
N LEU A 64 3.05 8.00 -3.72
CA LEU A 64 2.88 8.90 -2.58
C LEU A 64 3.48 10.28 -2.81
N VAL A 65 4.57 10.40 -3.58
CA VAL A 65 5.14 11.72 -3.92
C VAL A 65 4.20 12.51 -4.81
N VAL A 66 3.62 11.88 -5.84
CA VAL A 66 2.61 12.52 -6.72
C VAL A 66 1.33 12.87 -5.95
N PHE A 67 0.91 11.99 -5.03
CA PHE A 67 -0.22 12.23 -4.14
C PHE A 67 0.03 13.43 -3.21
N ALA A 68 1.19 13.49 -2.57
CA ALA A 68 1.57 14.61 -1.70
C ALA A 68 1.67 15.93 -2.48
N TYR A 69 2.18 15.90 -3.71
CA TYR A 69 2.23 17.07 -4.58
C TYR A 69 0.82 17.56 -4.96
N SER A 70 -0.08 16.66 -5.33
CA SER A 70 -1.47 17.00 -5.64
C SER A 70 -2.23 17.50 -4.40
N ALA A 71 -1.99 16.88 -3.23
CA ALA A 71 -2.54 17.33 -1.97
C ALA A 71 -2.06 18.75 -1.62
N ALA A 72 -0.77 19.05 -1.84
CA ALA A 72 -0.19 20.38 -1.67
C ALA A 72 -0.89 21.44 -2.55
N LEU A 73 -1.25 21.09 -3.78
CA LEU A 73 -2.00 21.98 -4.68
C LEU A 73 -3.47 22.17 -4.28
N ALA A 74 -4.07 21.17 -3.63
CA ALA A 74 -5.45 21.19 -3.15
C ALA A 74 -5.56 21.58 -1.66
N ALA A 75 -4.57 22.28 -1.11
CA ALA A 75 -4.53 22.65 0.31
C ALA A 75 -5.71 23.53 0.71
N GLU A 76 -6.61 23.01 1.54
CA GLU A 76 -7.62 23.84 2.21
C GLU A 76 -7.02 24.58 3.42
N PRO A 77 -7.45 25.82 3.72
CA PRO A 77 -6.89 26.63 4.81
C PRO A 77 -7.13 26.07 6.22
N PHE A 78 -8.12 25.17 6.39
CA PHE A 78 -8.43 24.51 7.66
C PHE A 78 -8.47 22.99 7.48
N PRO A 79 -7.31 22.31 7.41
CA PRO A 79 -7.28 20.88 7.19
C PRO A 79 -7.85 20.13 8.40
N GLU A 80 -8.79 19.21 8.16
CA GLU A 80 -9.23 18.27 9.17
C GLU A 80 -8.06 17.36 9.58
N GLY A 81 -7.58 17.56 10.81
CA GLY A 81 -6.49 16.78 11.39
C GLY A 81 -6.97 15.46 11.99
N LEU A 82 -6.00 14.59 12.30
CA LEU A 82 -6.21 13.31 13.00
C LEU A 82 -6.95 13.47 14.35
N GLY A 83 -6.85 14.65 14.98
CA GLY A 83 -7.51 14.96 16.25
C GLY A 83 -8.88 15.65 16.11
N SER A 84 -9.42 15.80 14.90
CA SER A 84 -10.76 16.37 14.72
C SER A 84 -11.81 15.41 15.29
N ARG A 85 -12.87 15.96 15.90
CA ARG A 85 -13.96 15.17 16.50
C ARG A 85 -14.53 14.08 15.56
N PRO A 86 -14.84 14.37 14.27
CA PRO A 86 -15.38 13.33 13.38
C PRO A 86 -14.35 12.24 13.05
N VAL A 87 -13.10 12.60 12.76
CA VAL A 87 -12.04 11.64 12.43
C VAL A 87 -11.74 10.72 13.61
N VAL A 88 -11.64 11.26 14.83
CA VAL A 88 -11.45 10.46 16.04
C VAL A 88 -12.62 9.51 16.28
N ALA A 89 -13.86 9.95 16.03
CA ALA A 89 -15.03 9.08 16.15
C ALA A 89 -14.96 7.91 15.15
N TYR A 90 -14.60 8.17 13.89
CA TYR A 90 -14.39 7.12 12.89
C TYR A 90 -13.24 6.19 13.26
N MET A 91 -12.10 6.72 13.73
CA MET A 91 -10.97 5.92 14.21
C MET A 91 -11.40 4.93 15.30
N VAL A 92 -12.13 5.41 16.32
CA VAL A 92 -12.61 4.57 17.41
C VAL A 92 -13.58 3.50 16.89
N LEU A 93 -14.51 3.86 16.01
CA LEU A 93 -15.46 2.91 15.40
C LEU A 93 -14.72 1.83 14.59
N TYR A 94 -13.72 2.20 13.79
CA TYR A 94 -12.94 1.24 13.01
C TYR A 94 -12.11 0.32 13.90
N VAL A 95 -11.44 0.84 14.94
CA VAL A 95 -10.70 0.01 15.90
C VAL A 95 -11.64 -0.96 16.61
N LEU A 96 -12.79 -0.49 17.09
CA LEU A 96 -13.80 -1.36 17.72
C LEU A 96 -14.29 -2.43 16.76
N GLY A 97 -14.56 -2.07 15.50
CA GLY A 97 -14.97 -3.01 14.46
C GLY A 97 -13.93 -4.10 14.22
N VAL A 98 -12.64 -3.73 14.12
CA VAL A 98 -11.53 -4.67 13.96
C VAL A 98 -11.39 -5.57 15.19
N CYS A 99 -11.48 -5.01 16.40
CA CYS A 99 -11.43 -5.80 17.63
C CYS A 99 -12.58 -6.81 17.71
N LEU A 100 -13.81 -6.39 17.43
CA LEU A 100 -14.99 -7.26 17.42
C LEU A 100 -14.84 -8.37 16.37
N ALA A 101 -14.46 -8.03 15.14
CA ALA A 101 -14.21 -9.01 14.08
C ALA A 101 -13.13 -10.02 14.49
N SER A 102 -12.02 -9.54 15.06
CA SER A 102 -10.95 -10.42 15.54
C SER A 102 -11.41 -11.35 16.66
N SER A 103 -12.28 -10.89 17.56
CA SER A 103 -12.79 -11.70 18.68
C SER A 103 -13.71 -12.84 18.22
N VAL A 104 -14.50 -12.62 17.16
CA VAL A 104 -15.36 -13.64 16.56
C VAL A 104 -14.52 -14.70 15.82
N VAL A 105 -13.41 -14.29 15.21
CA VAL A 105 -12.51 -15.17 14.44
C VAL A 105 -11.48 -15.90 15.33
N TRP A 106 -11.37 -15.52 16.60
CA TRP A 106 -10.35 -16.05 17.54
C TRP A 106 -10.48 -17.56 17.81
N GLY A 107 -11.71 -18.10 17.76
CA GLY A 107 -12.02 -19.49 18.10
C GLY A 107 -11.72 -20.49 16.99
N GLY A 108 -10.44 -20.71 16.65
CA GLY A 108 -10.04 -21.86 15.82
C GLY A 108 -8.85 -21.67 14.88
N TRP A 109 -8.25 -20.47 14.81
CA TRP A 109 -7.21 -20.14 13.83
C TRP A 109 -5.77 -20.15 14.39
N TYR A 110 -5.56 -20.68 15.60
CA TYR A 110 -4.23 -20.75 16.23
C TYR A 110 -3.30 -21.86 15.67
N GLU A 111 -3.64 -22.42 14.52
CA GLU A 111 -2.83 -23.40 13.79
C GLU A 111 -2.28 -22.73 12.52
N SER A 112 -1.40 -21.75 12.68
CA SER A 112 -0.61 -21.26 11.54
C SER A 112 0.82 -21.07 11.96
N SER A 113 1.68 -21.97 11.48
CA SER A 113 3.12 -21.91 11.63
C SER A 113 3.65 -20.55 11.20
N TRP A 114 4.18 -19.77 12.14
CA TRP A 114 4.96 -18.55 11.86
C TRP A 114 6.36 -18.90 11.33
N ILE A 115 6.48 -20.04 10.64
CA ILE A 115 7.71 -20.52 10.03
C ILE A 115 7.82 -19.79 8.70
N PRO A 116 8.86 -18.96 8.49
CA PRO A 116 9.12 -18.37 7.20
C PRO A 116 9.26 -19.48 6.16
N ALA A 117 8.65 -19.34 4.99
CA ALA A 117 8.76 -20.33 3.91
C ALA A 117 10.22 -20.64 3.51
N ASP A 118 11.15 -19.73 3.82
CA ASP A 118 12.59 -19.86 3.59
C ASP A 118 13.27 -20.90 4.52
N GLU A 119 12.72 -21.18 5.71
CA GLU A 119 13.28 -22.19 6.63
C GLU A 119 13.01 -23.64 6.18
N LEU A 120 12.06 -23.86 5.26
CA LEU A 120 11.79 -25.19 4.70
C LEU A 120 12.73 -25.55 3.52
N GLY A 121 13.51 -24.57 3.03
CA GLY A 121 14.34 -24.66 1.84
C GLY A 121 15.84 -24.47 2.11
N GLU A 122 16.40 -25.13 3.12
CA GLU A 122 17.82 -24.98 3.53
C GLU A 122 18.86 -25.28 2.41
N PHE A 123 18.44 -25.83 1.25
CA PHE A 123 19.32 -26.22 0.14
C PHE A 123 19.14 -25.45 -1.17
N SER A 124 18.28 -24.43 -1.23
CA SER A 124 18.14 -23.62 -2.45
C SER A 124 19.09 -22.42 -2.44
N MET A 125 20.04 -22.37 -3.38
CA MET A 125 20.95 -21.23 -3.56
C MET A 125 20.22 -19.96 -4.04
N SER A 126 19.03 -20.11 -4.62
CA SER A 126 18.20 -19.02 -5.14
C SER A 126 16.91 -18.90 -4.34
N ARG A 127 16.68 -17.70 -3.78
CA ARG A 127 15.42 -17.35 -3.13
C ARG A 127 14.30 -17.26 -4.16
N GLY A 128 13.11 -17.78 -3.81
CA GLY A 128 11.96 -17.87 -4.73
C GLY A 128 11.54 -16.53 -5.35
N ASP A 129 11.69 -15.43 -4.62
CA ASP A 129 11.40 -14.06 -5.09
C ASP A 129 12.22 -13.70 -6.34
N ILE A 130 13.54 -13.95 -6.33
CA ILE A 130 14.44 -13.65 -7.46
C ILE A 130 14.16 -14.60 -8.64
N GLY A 131 13.88 -15.88 -8.35
CA GLY A 131 13.49 -16.85 -9.38
C GLY A 131 12.20 -16.45 -10.09
N GLY A 132 11.21 -15.95 -9.35
CA GLY A 132 9.96 -15.43 -9.89
C GLY A 132 10.18 -14.27 -10.85
N VAL A 133 11.06 -13.32 -10.50
CA VAL A 133 11.41 -12.19 -11.37
C VAL A 133 12.05 -12.66 -12.68
N ALA A 134 12.95 -13.65 -12.63
CA ALA A 134 13.56 -14.21 -13.84
C ALA A 134 12.50 -14.84 -14.77
N MET A 135 11.50 -15.52 -14.20
CA MET A 135 10.40 -16.13 -14.95
C MET A 135 9.47 -15.10 -15.62
N MET A 136 9.35 -13.88 -15.07
CA MET A 136 8.60 -12.81 -15.72
C MET A 136 9.22 -12.41 -17.06
N TYR A 137 10.56 -12.42 -17.17
CA TYR A 137 11.27 -12.06 -18.38
C TYR A 137 11.44 -13.21 -19.37
N SER A 138 11.28 -14.47 -18.93
CA SER A 138 11.32 -15.63 -19.82
C SER A 138 9.93 -15.98 -20.37
N SER A 139 9.16 -16.79 -19.64
CA SER A 139 7.81 -17.23 -20.05
C SER A 139 6.74 -16.15 -19.85
N GLY A 140 6.99 -15.16 -18.98
CA GLY A 140 6.03 -14.09 -18.65
C GLY A 140 5.97 -12.92 -19.64
N GLY A 141 6.75 -12.96 -20.73
CA GLY A 141 6.89 -11.82 -21.65
C GLY A 141 5.56 -11.30 -22.23
N GLY A 142 4.59 -12.19 -22.47
CA GLY A 142 3.25 -11.79 -22.93
C GLY A 142 2.52 -10.86 -21.95
N MET A 143 2.60 -11.16 -20.64
CA MET A 143 2.02 -10.30 -19.60
C MET A 143 2.74 -8.95 -19.53
N LEU A 144 4.07 -8.93 -19.71
CA LEU A 144 4.85 -7.68 -19.75
C LEU A 144 4.42 -6.78 -20.90
N VAL A 145 4.24 -7.33 -22.11
CA VAL A 145 3.77 -6.55 -23.28
C VAL A 145 2.39 -5.95 -23.03
N ILE A 146 1.46 -6.74 -22.49
CA ILE A 146 0.11 -6.23 -22.15
C ILE A 146 0.19 -5.12 -21.10
N SER A 147 1.01 -5.30 -20.05
CA SER A 147 1.15 -4.29 -18.99
C SER A 147 1.75 -2.97 -19.52
N ALA A 148 2.78 -3.06 -20.38
CA ALA A 148 3.39 -1.89 -21.01
C ALA A 148 2.41 -1.18 -21.94
N TRP A 149 1.61 -1.93 -22.69
CA TRP A 149 0.58 -1.38 -23.56
C TRP A 149 -0.50 -0.63 -22.77
N VAL A 150 -0.99 -1.21 -21.67
CA VAL A 150 -1.96 -0.55 -20.79
C VAL A 150 -1.36 0.73 -20.20
N LEU A 151 -0.12 0.70 -19.70
CA LEU A 151 0.54 1.90 -19.17
C LEU A 151 0.69 3.00 -20.24
N LEU A 152 1.06 2.65 -21.46
CA LEU A 152 1.14 3.59 -22.58
C LEU A 152 -0.23 4.19 -22.94
N LEU A 153 -1.29 3.37 -22.95
CA LEU A 153 -2.65 3.88 -23.13
C LEU A 153 -3.07 4.82 -21.99
N THR A 154 -2.76 4.48 -20.73
CA THR A 154 -3.07 5.37 -19.59
C THR A 154 -2.33 6.70 -19.70
N LEU A 155 -1.10 6.72 -20.21
CA LEU A 155 -0.36 7.96 -20.47
C LEU A 155 -1.10 8.84 -21.48
N PHE A 156 -1.57 8.28 -22.60
CA PHE A 156 -2.36 9.03 -23.58
C PHE A 156 -3.67 9.55 -22.99
N VAL A 157 -4.37 8.74 -22.19
CA VAL A 157 -5.60 9.16 -21.50
C VAL A 157 -5.31 10.34 -20.58
N VAL A 158 -4.28 10.27 -19.73
CA VAL A 158 -3.91 11.36 -18.82
C VAL A 158 -3.48 12.61 -19.58
N LEU A 159 -2.73 12.47 -20.69
CA LEU A 159 -2.35 13.61 -21.54
C LEU A 159 -3.56 14.30 -22.18
N GLU A 160 -4.53 13.54 -22.69
CA GLU A 160 -5.75 14.13 -23.26
C GLU A 160 -6.64 14.78 -22.18
N LEU A 161 -6.76 14.15 -21.00
CA LEU A 161 -7.50 14.72 -19.86
C LEU A 161 -6.89 16.05 -19.40
N THR A 162 -5.55 16.13 -19.30
CA THR A 162 -4.85 17.34 -18.86
C THR A 162 -4.74 18.41 -19.95
N ARG A 163 -4.81 18.04 -21.23
CA ARG A 163 -4.87 18.99 -22.38
C ARG A 163 -6.15 19.82 -22.42
N GLY A 164 -7.21 19.41 -21.72
CA GLY A 164 -8.51 20.07 -21.69
C GLY A 164 -8.51 21.56 -21.27
N LEU A 165 -7.46 22.04 -20.60
CA LEU A 165 -7.25 23.48 -20.32
C LEU A 165 -7.08 24.33 -21.60
N SER A 166 -6.61 23.73 -22.70
CA SER A 166 -6.31 24.43 -23.96
C SER A 166 -7.39 24.29 -25.04
N ARG A 167 -8.07 23.12 -25.14
CA ARG A 167 -9.20 22.87 -26.06
C ARG A 167 -10.14 21.78 -25.50
N GLY A 168 -11.40 22.12 -25.22
CA GLY A 168 -12.44 21.17 -24.78
C GLY A 168 -13.58 21.80 -23.99
N THR A 169 -14.73 21.12 -23.90
CA THR A 169 -15.94 21.52 -23.16
C THR A 169 -15.81 21.42 -21.62
N LEU A 170 -14.70 20.84 -21.13
CA LEU A 170 -14.33 20.78 -19.71
C LEU A 170 -13.60 22.06 -19.23
N ARG A 171 -13.92 23.22 -19.80
CA ARG A 171 -13.65 24.50 -19.15
C ARG A 171 -14.66 24.68 -18.02
N ALA A 172 -14.37 24.11 -16.86
CA ALA A 172 -14.93 24.62 -15.62
C ALA A 172 -13.89 25.60 -15.03
N VAL A 173 -14.24 26.89 -15.10
CA VAL A 173 -13.81 28.03 -14.29
C VAL A 173 -12.41 27.99 -13.67
#